data_AF-A0A521SKZ1-F1
#
_entry.id   AF-A0A521SKZ1-F1
#
_cell.length_a   1.000
_cell.length_b   1.000
_cell.length_c   1.000
_cell.angle_alpha   90.00
_cell.angle_beta   90.00
_cell.angle_gamma   90.00
#
_symmetry.space_group_name_H-M   'P 1'
#
loop_
_entity.id
_entity.type
_entity.pdbx_description
1 polymer ?
#
loop_
_entity_poly.entity_id
_entity_poly.type
_entity_poly.pdbx_seq_one_letter_code
_entity_poly.pdbx_strand_id
1 'polypeptide(L)' 'MRRIDFLVGEIDFSTLTAAQFMQQDVIYFAKSVKAQSIAAAITTGNFGSVPIVDSDLKPIGI' A
#
# COMPACT_ATOMS: atom_id res chain seq x y z
N MET A 1 17.75 4.45 -3.81
CA MET A 1 18.01 3.40 -2.80
C MET A 1 16.81 3.37 -1.87
N ARG A 2 16.14 2.24 -1.67
CA ARG A 2 14.86 2.18 -0.92
C ARG A 2 15.16 2.13 0.59
N ARG A 3 14.28 2.68 1.44
CA ARG A 3 14.50 2.73 2.90
C ARG A 3 14.70 1.34 3.55
N ILE A 4 14.07 0.31 2.99
CA ILE A 4 14.25 -1.09 3.41
C ILE A 4 15.68 -1.58 3.19
N ASP A 5 16.37 -1.12 2.14
CA ASP A 5 17.74 -1.56 1.83
C ASP A 5 18.73 -1.18 2.97
N PHE A 6 18.44 -0.11 3.72
CA PHE A 6 19.19 0.29 4.92
C PHE A 6 18.81 -0.52 6.18
N LEU A 7 17.55 -0.92 6.31
CA LEU A 7 17.06 -1.65 7.50
C LEU A 7 17.50 -3.12 7.52
N VAL A 8 17.57 -3.77 6.36
CA VAL A 8 17.89 -5.21 6.26
C VAL A 8 19.38 -5.50 6.50
N GLY A 9 20.26 -4.50 6.41
CA GLY A 9 21.68 -4.66 6.73
C GLY A 9 21.99 -4.82 8.22
N GLU A 10 21.13 -4.28 9.11
CA GLU A 10 21.34 -4.27 10.56
C GLU A 10 20.26 -5.04 11.36
N ILE A 11 19.10 -5.31 10.76
CA ILE A 11 17.96 -5.94 11.44
C ILE A 11 17.60 -7.26 10.74
N ASP A 12 17.41 -8.31 11.53
CA ASP A 12 16.91 -9.60 11.05
C ASP A 12 15.53 -9.42 10.39
N PHE A 13 15.46 -9.71 9.09
CA PHE A 13 14.27 -9.58 8.28
C PHE A 13 13.06 -10.33 8.87
N SER A 14 13.29 -11.47 9.53
CA SER A 14 12.22 -12.28 10.13
C SER A 14 11.55 -11.61 11.32
N THR A 15 12.17 -10.56 11.87
CA THR A 15 11.68 -9.81 13.03
C THR A 15 10.95 -8.52 12.65
N LEU A 16 10.95 -8.14 11.37
CA LEU A 16 10.30 -6.93 10.91
C LEU A 16 8.78 -7.06 10.94
N THR A 17 8.13 -6.03 11.47
CA THR A 17 6.68 -5.88 11.38
C THR A 17 6.28 -5.25 10.04
N ALA A 18 5.02 -5.45 9.62
CA ALA A 18 4.48 -4.78 8.44
C ALA A 18 4.64 -3.26 8.51
N ALA A 19 4.46 -2.64 9.69
CA ALA A 19 4.62 -1.20 9.88
C ALA A 19 6.05 -0.71 9.63
N GLN A 20 7.07 -1.50 9.99
CA GLN A 20 8.47 -1.18 9.73
C GLN A 20 8.85 -1.41 8.27
N PHE A 21 8.16 -2.33 7.60
CA PHE A 21 8.35 -2.62 6.18
C PHE A 21 7.64 -1.62 5.26
N MET A 22 6.50 -1.07 5.68
CA MET A 22 5.75 -0.08 4.91
C MET A 22 6.54 1.23 4.76
N GLN A 23 6.82 1.60 3.52
CA GLN A 23 7.54 2.84 3.20
C GLN A 23 6.60 4.04 2.96
N GLN A 24 5.32 3.77 2.69
CA GLN A 24 4.30 4.75 2.34
C GLN A 24 2.97 4.33 2.96
N ASP A 25 2.10 5.32 3.21
CA ASP A 25 0.72 5.07 3.63
C ASP A 25 -0.05 4.32 2.53
N VAL A 26 -0.96 3.45 2.94
CA VAL A 26 -1.81 2.69 2.00
C VAL A 26 -2.81 3.66 1.35
N ILE A 27 -2.74 3.77 0.03
CA ILE A 27 -3.79 4.43 -0.75
C ILE A 27 -4.90 3.41 -1.03
N TYR A 28 -6.11 3.73 -0.62
CA TYR A 28 -7.31 2.90 -0.81
C TYR A 28 -8.46 3.72 -1.37
N PHE A 29 -9.47 3.03 -1.91
CA PHE A 29 -10.66 3.67 -2.46
C PHE A 29 -11.95 3.02 -1.95
N ALA A 30 -13.02 3.81 -1.86
CA ALA A 30 -14.35 3.28 -1.60
C ALA A 30 -14.96 2.68 -2.88
N LYS A 31 -15.87 1.71 -2.75
CA LYS A 31 -16.57 1.05 -3.88
C LYS A 31 -17.29 2.02 -4.82
N SER A 32 -17.69 3.19 -4.33
CA SER A 32 -18.39 4.23 -5.11
C SER A 32 -17.46 5.07 -5.99
N VAL A 33 -16.14 4.96 -5.82
CA VAL A 33 -15.16 5.74 -6.60
C VAL A 33 -15.12 5.23 -8.04
N LYS A 34 -15.02 6.17 -8.98
CA LYS A 34 -14.93 5.86 -10.42
C LYS A 34 -13.60 5.16 -10.74
N ALA A 35 -13.67 4.12 -11.57
CA ALA A 35 -12.50 3.35 -12.01
C ALA A 35 -11.39 4.22 -12.63
N GLN A 36 -11.74 5.32 -13.31
CA GLN A 36 -10.74 6.23 -13.88
C GLN A 36 -9.83 6.86 -12.81
N SER A 37 -10.39 7.26 -11.66
CA SER A 37 -9.60 7.83 -10.56
C SER A 37 -8.67 6.78 -9.94
N ILE A 38 -9.14 5.53 -9.86
CA ILE A 38 -8.35 4.39 -9.38
C ILE A 38 -7.19 4.09 -10.34
N ALA A 39 -7.47 4.01 -11.64
CA ALA A 39 -6.47 3.77 -12.67
C ALA A 39 -5.39 4.85 -12.71
N ALA A 40 -5.78 6.12 -12.55
CA ALA A 40 -4.86 7.23 -12.43
C ALA A 40 -3.94 7.07 -11.21
N ALA A 41 -4.50 6.77 -10.03
CA ALA A 41 -3.71 6.57 -8.82
C ALA A 41 -2.71 5.39 -8.94
N ILE A 42 -3.15 4.28 -9.53
CA ILE A 42 -2.30 3.11 -9.82
C ILE A 42 -1.11 3.52 -10.70
N THR A 43 -1.37 4.23 -11.80
CA THR A 43 -0.31 4.63 -12.75
C THR A 43 0.61 5.70 -12.18
N THR A 44 0.07 6.74 -11.53
CA THR A 44 0.90 7.83 -10.98
C THR A 44 1.69 7.39 -9.75
N GLY A 45 1.11 6.53 -8.92
CA GLY A 45 1.75 6.01 -7.71
C GLY A 45 2.65 4.80 -7.95
N ASN A 46 2.67 4.26 -9.18
CA ASN A 46 3.38 3.04 -9.54
C ASN A 46 3.00 1.85 -8.63
N PHE A 47 1.71 1.75 -8.31
CA PHE A 47 1.16 0.63 -7.54
C PHE A 47 0.79 -0.52 -8.48
N GLY A 48 0.92 -1.77 -8.02
CA GLY A 48 0.38 -2.92 -8.76
C GLY A 48 -1.12 -3.09 -8.59
N SER A 49 -1.64 -2.70 -7.43
CA SER A 49 -3.06 -2.73 -7.06
C SER A 49 -3.31 -1.77 -5.90
N VAL A 50 -4.58 -1.45 -5.64
CA VAL A 50 -5.00 -0.61 -4.51
C VAL A 50 -6.21 -1.25 -3.83
N PRO A 51 -6.26 -1.32 -2.49
CA PRO A 51 -7.39 -1.91 -1.79
C PRO A 51 -8.69 -1.13 -2.02
N ILE A 52 -9.79 -1.87 -2.12
CA ILE A 52 -11.13 -1.32 -2.02
C ILE A 52 -11.67 -1.59 -0.62
N VAL A 53 -12.16 -0.54 0.05
CA VAL A 53 -12.67 -0.64 1.43
C VAL A 53 -14.15 -0.27 1.50
N ASP A 54 -14.81 -0.76 2.55
CA ASP A 54 -16.15 -0.33 2.95
C ASP A 54 -16.12 0.91 3.87
N SER A 55 -17.28 1.28 4.43
CA SER A 55 -17.44 2.44 5.32
C SER A 55 -16.66 2.32 6.63
N ASP A 56 -16.34 1.11 7.06
CA ASP A 56 -15.63 0.83 8.31
C ASP A 56 -14.12 0.67 8.08
N LEU A 57 -13.63 1.07 6.89
CA LEU A 57 -12.26 0.89 6.40
C LEU A 57 -11.82 -0.57 6.31
N LYS A 58 -12.78 -1.50 6.19
CA LYS A 58 -12.46 -2.91 6.02
C LYS A 58 -12.21 -3.22 4.55
N PRO A 59 -11.11 -3.92 4.20
CA PRO A 59 -10.86 -4.36 2.84
C PRO A 59 -11.95 -5.33 2.36
N ILE A 60 -12.53 -5.03 1.20
CA ILE A 60 -13.51 -5.87 0.51
C ILE A 60 -13.02 -6.34 -0.88
N GLY A 61 -11.87 -5.84 -1.33
CA GLY A 61 -11.23 -6.24 -2.59
C GLY A 61 -9.81 -5.66 -2.77
N ILE A 62 -9.09 -6.18 -3.75
CA ILE A 62 -7.76 -5.75 -4.25
C ILE A 62 -7.82 -5.63 -5.77
#